data_AF-A0A5J4PR11-F1
#
_entry.id   AF-A0A5J4PR11-F1
#
_cell.length_a   1.000
_cell.length_b   1.000
_cell.length_c   1.000
_cell.angle_alpha   90.00
_cell.angle_beta   90.00
_cell.angle_gamma   90.00
#
_symmetry.space_group_name_H-M   'P 1'
#
loop_
_entity.id
_entity.type
_entity.pdbx_description
1 polymer ?
#
loop_
_entity_poly.entity_id
_entity_poly.type
_entity_poly.pdbx_seq_one_letter_code
_entity_poly.pdbx_strand_id
1 'polypeptide(L)'
;MFTPDKIIEIFCMADDFCKGFDLEVQKHRIQTPDKKYYERSSRMSDSEIMTILVGFHFGTFRNFKHYYLFYVQKHLRGEFPNLVSYNRFVELQSKVFIPFVLFLKLICFGECTGITYVDSTCIRVCHNKRIRRNKVFKGLAE
;
A
#
# COMPACT_ATOMS: atom_id res chain seq x y z
N MET A 1 -0.92 -14.14 -13.15
CA MET A 1 -0.20 -15.17 -12.35
C MET A 1 1.03 -14.48 -11.77
N PHE A 2 1.20 -14.50 -10.46
CA PHE A 2 2.30 -13.80 -9.79
C PHE A 2 3.59 -14.62 -9.95
N THR A 3 4.45 -14.22 -10.89
CA THR A 3 5.71 -14.91 -11.21
C THR A 3 6.89 -14.27 -10.46
N PRO A 4 8.00 -15.01 -10.25
CA PRO A 4 9.21 -14.47 -9.64
C PRO A 4 9.72 -13.20 -10.35
N ASP A 5 9.72 -13.18 -11.68
CA ASP A 5 10.16 -12.02 -12.45
C ASP A 5 9.33 -10.76 -12.14
N LYS A 6 8.02 -10.93 -11.96
CA LYS A 6 7.13 -9.82 -11.58
C LYS A 6 7.36 -9.35 -10.15
N ILE A 7 7.70 -10.24 -9.23
CA ILE A 7 8.08 -9.87 -7.86
C ILE A 7 9.33 -9.00 -7.90
N ILE A 8 10.35 -9.43 -8.65
CA ILE A 8 11.61 -8.71 -8.78
C ILE A 8 11.39 -7.34 -9.41
N GLU A 9 10.60 -7.26 -10.49
CA GLU A 9 10.27 -5.99 -11.15
C GLU A 9 9.61 -4.99 -10.18
N ILE A 10 8.59 -5.44 -9.44
CA ILE A 10 7.90 -4.61 -8.43
C ILE A 10 8.86 -4.21 -7.32
N PHE A 11 9.70 -5.13 -6.85
CA PHE A 11 10.68 -4.86 -5.81
C PHE A 11 11.68 -3.80 -6.24
N CYS A 12 12.26 -3.89 -7.44
CA CYS A 12 13.19 -2.89 -7.96
C CYS A 12 12.54 -1.50 -8.01
N MET A 13 11.32 -1.40 -8.53
CA MET A 13 10.58 -0.12 -8.56
C MET A 13 10.32 0.43 -7.16
N ALA A 14 9.91 -0.41 -6.21
CA ALA A 14 9.64 -0.01 -4.83
C ALA A 14 10.94 0.40 -4.11
N ASP A 15 12.04 -0.30 -4.34
CA ASP A 15 13.33 -0.05 -3.71
C ASP A 15 13.97 1.27 -4.18
N ASP A 16 13.96 1.52 -5.48
CA ASP A 16 14.43 2.79 -6.05
C ASP A 16 13.58 3.97 -5.55
N PHE A 17 12.26 3.78 -5.46
CA PHE A 17 11.38 4.77 -4.85
C PHE A 17 11.70 5.03 -3.37
N CYS A 18 11.83 3.98 -2.56
CA CYS A 18 12.13 4.11 -1.13
C CYS A 18 13.45 4.86 -0.91
N LYS A 19 14.49 4.56 -1.67
CA LYS A 19 15.78 5.28 -1.61
C LYS A 19 15.60 6.78 -1.91
N GLY A 20 14.88 7.12 -2.98
CA GLY A 20 14.60 8.52 -3.33
C GLY A 20 13.74 9.23 -2.29
N PHE A 21 12.72 8.54 -1.78
CA PHE A 21 11.83 9.05 -0.74
C PHE A 21 12.57 9.33 0.56
N ASP A 22 13.43 8.42 1.01
CA ASP A 22 14.20 8.57 2.24
C ASP A 22 15.15 9.77 2.18
N LEU A 23 15.79 10.01 1.02
CA LEU A 23 16.62 11.20 0.80
C LEU A 23 15.80 12.49 0.90
N GLU A 24 14.62 12.52 0.30
CA GLU A 24 13.76 13.71 0.32
C GLU A 24 13.18 13.99 1.71
N VAL A 25 12.82 12.93 2.44
CA VAL A 25 12.37 13.01 3.84
C VAL A 25 13.48 13.52 4.73
N GLN A 26 14.72 13.05 4.55
CA GLN A 26 15.87 13.53 5.32
C GLN A 26 16.13 15.02 5.07
N LYS A 27 16.05 15.47 3.82
CA LYS A 27 16.24 16.88 3.43
C LYS A 27 15.20 17.82 4.04
N HIS A 28 13.94 17.38 4.12
CA HIS A 28 12.83 18.18 4.64
C HIS A 28 12.49 17.88 6.11
N ARG A 29 13.34 17.14 6.80
CA ARG A 29 13.14 16.77 8.20
C ARG A 29 13.24 18.02 9.08
N ILE A 30 12.15 18.33 9.78
CA ILE A 30 12.14 19.41 10.78
C ILE A 30 12.99 18.95 11.98
N GLN A 31 14.02 19.73 12.32
CA GLN A 31 14.83 19.47 13.51
C GLN A 31 14.01 19.76 14.77
N THR A 32 13.73 18.73 15.55
CA THR A 32 13.08 18.88 16.87
C THR A 32 14.16 18.91 17.97
N PRO A 33 14.20 19.93 18.85
CA PRO A 33 15.36 20.15 19.73
C PRO A 33 15.73 19.04 20.72
N ASP A 34 14.82 18.12 21.12
CA ASP A 34 15.07 17.31 22.34
C ASP A 34 14.63 15.83 22.26
N LYS A 35 14.48 15.25 21.08
CA LYS A 35 14.17 13.81 20.97
C LYS A 35 15.33 13.02 20.37
N LYS A 36 16.01 12.22 21.19
CA LYS A 36 16.82 11.10 20.72
C LYS A 36 15.89 10.11 20.02
N TYR A 37 15.86 10.15 18.69
CA TYR A 37 15.14 9.16 17.90
C TYR A 37 15.90 7.84 17.97
N TYR A 38 15.23 6.80 18.45
CA TYR A 38 15.78 5.46 18.45
C TYR A 38 15.43 4.80 17.11
N GLU A 39 16.34 4.86 16.15
CA GLU A 39 16.20 4.14 14.88
C GLU A 39 16.53 2.67 15.10
N ARG A 40 15.48 1.84 15.29
CA ARG A 40 15.61 0.39 15.13
C ARG A 40 15.39 0.06 13.67
N SER A 41 16.41 -0.50 13.04
CA SER A 41 16.23 -1.16 11.76
C SER A 41 15.17 -2.25 11.92
N SER A 42 14.14 -2.18 11.08
CA SER A 42 13.20 -3.28 10.93
C SER A 42 13.93 -4.46 10.30
N ARG A 43 13.51 -5.69 10.64
CA ARG A 43 14.09 -6.91 10.04
C ARG A 43 13.76 -7.05 8.55
N MET A 44 12.69 -6.39 8.11
CA MET A 44 12.21 -6.34 6.74
C MET A 44 12.20 -4.88 6.28
N SER A 45 12.68 -4.62 5.06
CA SER A 45 12.73 -3.28 4.48
C SER A 45 11.35 -2.77 4.11
N ASP A 46 11.23 -1.45 3.98
CA ASP A 46 9.97 -0.83 3.58
C ASP A 46 9.62 -1.21 2.12
N SER A 47 10.62 -1.37 1.24
CA SER A 47 10.46 -1.85 -0.14
C SER A 47 9.94 -3.30 -0.22
N GLU A 48 10.43 -4.21 0.64
CA GLU A 48 9.92 -5.59 0.75
C GLU A 48 8.44 -5.61 1.17
N ILE A 49 8.08 -4.79 2.18
CA ILE A 49 6.68 -4.71 2.67
C ILE A 49 5.77 -4.20 1.56
N MET A 50 6.17 -3.12 0.87
CA MET A 50 5.42 -2.56 -0.25
C MET A 50 5.23 -3.58 -1.37
N THR A 51 6.27 -4.32 -1.72
CA THR A 51 6.22 -5.38 -2.74
C THR A 51 5.19 -6.46 -2.40
N ILE A 52 5.16 -6.90 -1.14
CA ILE A 52 4.18 -7.90 -0.67
C ILE A 52 2.75 -7.36 -0.74
N LEU A 53 2.55 -6.07 -0.38
CA LEU A 53 1.24 -5.41 -0.45
C LEU A 53 0.73 -5.27 -1.89
N VAL A 54 1.59 -4.82 -2.82
CA VAL A 54 1.25 -4.78 -4.24
C VAL A 54 0.95 -6.19 -4.76
N GLY A 55 1.80 -7.16 -4.41
CA GLY A 55 1.69 -8.54 -4.84
C GLY A 55 0.36 -9.21 -4.50
N PHE A 56 -0.25 -8.82 -3.37
CA PHE A 56 -1.57 -9.31 -2.98
C PHE A 56 -2.64 -9.08 -4.05
N HIS A 57 -2.58 -7.94 -4.75
CA HIS A 57 -3.57 -7.56 -5.76
C HIS A 57 -3.40 -8.33 -7.08
N PHE A 58 -2.24 -8.93 -7.33
CA PHE A 58 -2.01 -9.77 -8.51
C PHE A 58 -2.48 -11.22 -8.32
N GLY A 59 -2.72 -11.63 -7.08
CA GLY A 59 -3.23 -12.97 -6.74
C GLY A 59 -4.74 -13.00 -6.59
N THR A 60 -5.34 -14.18 -6.77
CA THR A 60 -6.78 -14.42 -6.54
C THR A 60 -7.08 -14.80 -5.10
N PHE A 61 -6.45 -14.12 -4.14
CA PHE A 61 -6.64 -14.40 -2.71
C PHE A 61 -7.79 -13.60 -2.13
N ARG A 62 -8.68 -14.27 -1.38
CA ARG A 62 -9.86 -13.62 -0.77
C ARG A 62 -9.51 -12.65 0.36
N ASN A 63 -8.44 -12.91 1.10
CA ASN A 63 -8.01 -12.06 2.20
C ASN A 63 -6.49 -12.05 2.34
N PHE A 64 -5.97 -10.94 2.86
CA PHE A 64 -4.53 -10.72 2.98
C PHE A 64 -3.86 -11.69 3.96
N LYS A 65 -4.56 -12.07 5.04
CA LYS A 65 -4.02 -13.02 6.03
C LYS A 65 -3.70 -14.38 5.42
N HIS A 66 -4.60 -14.89 4.59
CA HIS A 66 -4.42 -16.16 3.88
C HIS A 66 -3.28 -16.07 2.87
N TYR A 67 -3.23 -14.98 2.09
CA TYR A 67 -2.12 -14.70 1.18
C TYR A 67 -0.77 -14.71 1.91
N TYR A 68 -0.66 -13.99 3.01
CA TYR A 68 0.60 -13.90 3.75
C TYR A 68 1.05 -15.25 4.34
N LEU A 69 0.15 -15.94 5.04
CA LEU A 69 0.49 -17.17 5.78
C LEU A 69 0.70 -18.38 4.88
N PHE A 70 -0.12 -18.53 3.84
CA PHE A 70 -0.11 -19.75 3.02
C PHE A 70 0.62 -19.58 1.70
N TYR A 71 0.76 -18.36 1.19
CA TYR A 71 1.47 -18.13 -0.05
C TYR A 71 2.84 -17.50 0.18
N VAL A 72 2.92 -16.31 0.78
CA VAL A 72 4.20 -15.60 0.98
C VAL A 72 5.15 -16.42 1.86
N GLN A 73 4.70 -16.87 3.04
CA GLN A 73 5.56 -17.61 3.97
C GLN A 73 5.95 -19.01 3.50
N LYS A 74 5.21 -19.61 2.56
CA LYS A 74 5.46 -20.98 2.08
C LYS A 74 6.19 -21.02 0.75
N HIS A 75 5.83 -20.15 -0.18
CA HIS A 75 6.33 -20.18 -1.55
C HIS A 75 7.33 -19.06 -1.86
N LEU A 76 7.26 -17.91 -1.16
CA LEU A 76 8.13 -16.75 -1.42
C LEU A 76 9.24 -16.58 -0.37
N ARG A 77 9.55 -17.64 0.39
CA ARG A 77 10.59 -17.58 1.42
C ARG A 77 11.99 -17.39 0.84
N GLY A 78 12.23 -17.82 -0.41
CA GLY A 78 13.48 -17.58 -1.12
C GLY A 78 13.68 -16.10 -1.44
N GLU A 79 12.62 -15.44 -1.91
CA GLU A 79 12.64 -14.02 -2.26
C GLU A 79 12.65 -13.10 -1.03
N PHE A 80 12.00 -13.52 0.06
CA PHE A 80 11.92 -12.78 1.31
C PHE A 80 12.51 -13.59 2.48
N PRO A 81 13.84 -13.64 2.63
CA PRO A 81 14.49 -14.50 3.64
C PRO A 81 14.16 -14.08 5.08
N ASN A 82 13.89 -12.79 5.31
CA ASN A 82 13.73 -12.20 6.64
C ASN A 82 12.26 -11.99 7.08
N LEU A 83 11.31 -12.73 6.51
CA LEU A 83 9.85 -12.62 6.75
C LEU A 83 9.45 -12.55 8.23
N VAL A 84 8.79 -11.46 8.63
CA VAL A 84 8.25 -11.27 9.99
C VAL A 84 6.97 -12.10 10.23
N SER A 85 6.48 -12.13 11.48
CA SER A 85 5.16 -12.72 11.76
C SER A 85 4.04 -11.89 11.14
N TYR A 86 2.89 -12.50 10.86
CA TYR A 86 1.74 -11.78 10.27
C TYR A 86 1.32 -10.56 11.09
N ASN A 87 1.22 -10.70 12.42
CA ASN A 87 0.84 -9.59 13.29
C ASN A 87 1.86 -8.44 13.20
N ARG A 88 3.15 -8.78 13.23
CA ARG A 88 4.21 -7.78 13.08
C ARG A 88 4.18 -7.12 11.71
N PHE A 89 3.85 -7.88 10.65
CA PHE A 89 3.67 -7.32 9.31
C PHE A 89 2.55 -6.28 9.30
N VAL A 90 1.40 -6.59 9.89
CA VAL A 90 0.26 -5.65 9.98
C VAL A 90 0.64 -4.35 10.71
N GLU A 91 1.40 -4.45 11.81
CA GLU A 91 1.92 -3.26 12.50
C GLU A 91 2.84 -2.41 11.60
N LEU A 92 3.67 -3.05 10.78
CA LEU A 92 4.59 -2.37 9.86
C LEU A 92 3.87 -1.74 8.67
N GLN A 93 2.70 -2.24 8.26
CA GLN A 93 1.91 -1.62 7.20
C GLN A 93 1.58 -0.15 7.50
N SER A 94 1.26 0.17 8.76
CA SER A 94 0.96 1.54 9.17
C SER A 94 2.17 2.47 9.02
N LYS A 95 3.39 1.95 9.20
CA LYS A 95 4.64 2.72 9.00
C LYS A 95 4.84 3.08 7.53
N VAL A 96 4.63 2.11 6.63
CA VAL A 96 4.88 2.28 5.18
C VAL A 96 3.71 2.89 4.42
N PHE A 97 2.59 3.18 5.08
CA PHE A 97 1.37 3.62 4.41
C PHE A 97 1.56 4.88 3.55
N ILE A 98 2.26 5.89 4.09
CA ILE A 98 2.52 7.14 3.36
C ILE A 98 3.41 6.92 2.12
N PRO A 99 4.62 6.34 2.23
CA PRO A 99 5.43 6.08 1.05
C PRO A 99 4.71 5.14 0.06
N PHE A 100 3.93 4.18 0.56
CA PHE A 100 3.14 3.30 -0.31
C PHE A 100 2.09 4.02 -1.14
N VAL A 101 1.30 4.93 -0.55
CA VAL A 101 0.31 5.71 -1.29
C VAL A 101 0.97 6.62 -2.33
N LEU A 102 2.12 7.22 -1.99
CA LEU A 102 2.88 8.05 -2.92
C LEU A 102 3.46 7.22 -4.07
N PHE A 103 4.02 6.05 -3.78
CA PHE A 103 4.49 5.11 -4.78
C PHE A 103 3.38 4.72 -5.77
N LEU A 104 2.20 4.35 -5.26
CA LEU A 104 1.06 4.04 -6.11
C LEU A 104 0.67 5.22 -6.99
N LYS A 105 0.64 6.43 -6.43
CA LYS A 105 0.21 7.63 -7.16
C LYS A 105 1.23 8.13 -8.19
N LEU A 106 2.51 8.05 -7.88
CA LEU A 106 3.59 8.64 -8.69
C LEU A 106 4.16 7.65 -9.71
N ILE A 107 4.18 6.36 -9.38
CA ILE A 107 4.82 5.34 -10.22
C ILE A 107 3.78 4.42 -10.84
N CYS A 108 2.81 3.92 -10.06
CA CYS A 108 1.87 2.92 -10.58
C CYS A 108 0.68 3.51 -11.33
N PHE A 109 0.21 4.71 -10.94
CA PHE A 109 -0.85 5.40 -11.64
C PHE A 109 -0.26 6.11 -12.85
N GLY A 110 -0.76 5.75 -14.04
CA GLY A 110 -0.40 6.44 -15.27
C GLY A 110 -0.98 7.86 -15.32
N GLU A 111 -0.60 8.60 -16.35
CA GLU A 111 -1.14 9.93 -16.59
C GLU A 111 -2.67 9.86 -16.75
N CYS A 112 -3.36 10.63 -15.93
CA CYS A 112 -4.81 10.76 -16.04
C CYS A 112 -5.13 11.52 -17.33
N THR A 113 -5.67 10.84 -18.33
CA THR A 113 -6.08 11.41 -19.62
C THR A 113 -7.33 12.30 -19.53
N GLY A 114 -7.74 12.69 -18.32
CA GLY A 114 -8.94 13.47 -18.03
C GLY A 114 -10.19 12.65 -17.72
N ILE A 115 -10.13 11.32 -17.83
CA ILE A 115 -11.25 10.41 -17.55
C ILE A 115 -10.81 9.42 -16.47
N THR A 116 -11.43 9.48 -15.30
CA THR A 116 -11.19 8.54 -14.20
C THR A 116 -12.42 7.65 -14.03
N TYR A 117 -12.26 6.35 -14.30
CA TYR A 117 -13.28 5.36 -14.00
C TYR A 117 -13.11 4.91 -12.55
N VAL A 118 -14.02 5.36 -11.69
CA VAL A 118 -14.19 4.78 -10.36
C VAL A 118 -15.26 3.72 -10.49
N ASP A 119 -14.87 2.45 -10.29
CA ASP A 119 -15.83 1.36 -10.29
C ASP A 119 -16.86 1.63 -9.19
N SER A 120 -18.14 1.58 -9.54
CA SER A 120 -19.24 2.15 -8.76
C SER A 120 -19.52 1.30 -7.54
N THR A 121 -18.66 1.40 -6.53
CA THR A 121 -19.04 1.01 -5.17
C THR A 121 -20.13 1.99 -4.75
N CYS A 122 -21.39 1.51 -4.77
CA CYS A 122 -22.53 2.30 -4.35
C CYS A 122 -22.25 2.91 -2.97
N ILE A 123 -22.02 4.23 -2.92
CA ILE A 123 -21.96 4.95 -1.65
C ILE A 123 -23.36 4.88 -1.06
N ARG A 124 -23.54 4.03 -0.05
CA ARG A 124 -24.83 3.85 0.62
C ARG A 124 -25.13 5.06 1.48
N VAL A 125 -25.57 6.16 0.87
CA VAL A 125 -25.91 7.40 1.57
C VAL A 125 -27.14 7.21 2.45
N CYS A 126 -28.14 6.49 1.96
CA CYS A 126 -29.36 6.22 2.69
C CYS A 126 -30.03 4.93 2.19
N HIS A 127 -30.97 4.40 2.98
CA HIS A 127 -31.81 3.28 2.53
C HIS A 127 -32.66 3.71 1.33
N ASN A 128 -32.84 2.83 0.33
CA ASN A 128 -33.62 3.09 -0.90
C ASN A 128 -34.99 3.75 -0.66
N LYS A 129 -35.71 3.38 0.41
CA LYS A 129 -37.02 3.97 0.76
C LYS A 129 -36.96 5.45 1.15
N ARG A 130 -35.78 5.98 1.51
CA ARG A 130 -35.56 7.36 1.96
C ARG A 130 -34.91 8.25 0.90
N ILE A 131 -34.60 7.73 -0.30
CA ILE A 131 -33.90 8.46 -1.37
C ILE A 131 -34.56 9.83 -1.65
N ARG A 132 -35.88 9.85 -1.86
CA ARG A 132 -36.62 11.10 -2.17
C ARG A 132 -36.62 12.13 -1.03
N ARG A 133 -36.29 11.74 0.20
CA ARG A 133 -36.25 12.62 1.37
C ARG A 133 -34.82 13.02 1.76
N ASN A 134 -33.80 12.40 1.16
CA ASN A 134 -32.41 12.71 1.43
C ASN A 134 -32.05 14.06 0.81
N LYS A 135 -31.59 15.01 1.63
CA LYS A 135 -31.21 16.35 1.20
C LYS A 135 -29.69 16.57 1.14
N VAL A 136 -28.89 15.61 1.61
CA VAL A 136 -27.42 15.75 1.76
C VAL A 136 -26.73 16.02 0.42
N PHE A 137 -27.24 15.43 -0.67
CA PHE A 137 -26.68 15.60 -2.02
C PHE A 137 -27.62 16.32 -3.00
N LYS A 138 -28.60 17.07 -2.50
CA LYS A 138 -29.58 17.75 -3.36
C LYS A 138 -28.88 18.79 -4.25
N GLY A 139 -28.91 18.60 -5.57
CA GLY A 139 -28.27 19.46 -6.56
C GLY A 139 -26.81 19.11 -6.89
N LEU A 140 -26.22 18.12 -6.22
CA LEU A 140 -24.87 17.58 -6.52
C LEU A 140 -24.93 16.21 -7.21
N ALA A 141 -25.96 15.43 -6.92
CA ALA A 141 -26.27 14.17 -7.56
C ALA A 141 -27.68 14.27 -8.19
N GLU A 142 -27.73 14.57 -9.49
CA GLU A 142 -28.93 14.45 -10.34
C GLU A 142 -28.82 13.20 -11.22
#